data_AF-A0AAQ3U3F8-F1
#
_entry.id   AF-A0AAQ3U3F8-F1
#
_cell.length_a   1.000
_cell.length_b   1.000
_cell.length_c   1.000
_cell.angle_alpha   90.00
_cell.angle_beta   90.00
_cell.angle_gamma   90.00
#
_symmetry.space_group_name_H-M   'P 1'
#
loop_
_entity.id
_entity.type
_entity.pdbx_description
1 polymer ?
#
loop_
_entity_poly.entity_id
_entity_poly.type
_entity_poly.pdbx_seq_one_letter_code
_entity_poly.pdbx_strand_id
1 'polypeptide(L)'
;MRSLSTATNARNLAPEEDEPAEEQDPEAQLEYAAISLHALTGIRATTYHTMKIWVEVGSKRLTALLDSGSTHNFINPEVAEELHLPSK
;
A
#
# COMPACT_ATOMS: atom_id res chain seq x y z
N MET A 1 34.46 -54.87 -8.17
CA MET A 1 35.58 -53.99 -8.55
C MET A 1 35.01 -52.80 -9.33
N ARG A 2 35.30 -51.57 -8.87
CA ARG A 2 35.39 -50.26 -9.59
C ARG A 2 34.25 -49.93 -10.59
N SER A 3 33.59 -48.78 -10.58
CA SER A 3 33.95 -47.46 -10.08
C SER A 3 32.68 -46.61 -10.01
N LEU A 4 32.47 -45.89 -8.90
CA LEU A 4 31.60 -44.72 -8.86
C LEU A 4 32.27 -43.63 -9.68
N SER A 5 31.54 -43.01 -10.61
CA SER A 5 31.98 -41.78 -11.28
C SER A 5 30.93 -40.71 -11.00
N THR A 6 31.07 -40.07 -9.84
CA THR A 6 30.45 -38.78 -9.56
C THR A 6 31.09 -37.75 -10.47
N ALA A 7 30.43 -37.39 -11.56
CA ALA A 7 30.79 -36.23 -12.34
C ALA A 7 30.20 -34.99 -11.64
N THR A 8 31.04 -34.34 -10.84
CA THR A 8 30.81 -32.98 -10.34
C THR A 8 30.58 -32.06 -11.53
N ASN A 9 29.33 -31.65 -11.77
CA ASN A 9 29.01 -30.66 -12.79
C ASN A 9 29.28 -29.27 -12.19
N ALA A 10 30.55 -28.86 -12.23
CA ALA A 10 30.94 -27.48 -11.98
C ALA A 10 30.49 -26.64 -13.19
N ARG A 11 29.31 -26.02 -13.10
CA ARG A 11 28.90 -24.99 -14.05
C ARG A 11 28.23 -23.82 -13.33
N ASN A 12 28.90 -22.66 -13.47
CA ASN A 12 28.46 -21.29 -13.26
C ASN A 12 28.25 -20.81 -11.80
N LEU A 13 29.34 -20.34 -11.18
CA LEU A 13 29.28 -19.06 -10.45
C LEU A 13 29.45 -17.96 -11.51
N ALA A 14 28.35 -17.35 -11.94
CA ALA A 14 28.44 -16.01 -12.51
C ALA A 14 28.85 -15.06 -11.37
N PRO A 15 29.67 -14.02 -11.61
CA PRO A 15 29.79 -12.96 -10.63
C PRO A 15 28.40 -12.36 -10.42
N GLU A 16 27.96 -12.26 -9.18
CA GLU A 16 26.80 -11.42 -8.87
C GLU A 16 27.19 -10.00 -9.28
N GLU A 17 26.51 -9.47 -10.28
CA GLU A 17 26.65 -8.08 -10.66
C GLU A 17 26.14 -7.28 -9.45
N ASP A 18 27.01 -6.51 -8.81
CA ASP A 18 26.61 -5.53 -7.81
C ASP A 18 25.60 -4.59 -8.49
N GLU A 19 24.31 -4.80 -8.23
CA GLU A 19 23.28 -3.86 -8.70
C GLU A 19 23.64 -2.48 -8.14
N PRO A 20 23.68 -1.43 -8.99
CA PRO A 20 24.01 -0.10 -8.52
C PRO A 20 23.00 0.27 -7.44
N ALA A 21 23.48 0.59 -6.25
CA ALA A 21 22.65 1.14 -5.19
C ALA A 21 21.94 2.36 -5.77
N GLU A 22 20.60 2.28 -5.88
CA GLU A 22 19.78 3.41 -6.29
C GLU A 22 20.12 4.58 -5.37
N GLU A 23 20.72 5.65 -5.93
CA GLU A 23 20.94 6.89 -5.21
C GLU A 23 19.58 7.41 -4.77
N GLN A 24 19.27 7.19 -3.48
CA GLN A 24 18.03 7.65 -2.88
C GLN A 24 18.05 9.17 -2.87
N ASP A 25 17.30 9.78 -3.79
CA ASP A 25 17.02 11.21 -3.76
C ASP A 25 16.39 11.56 -2.40
N PRO A 26 17.05 12.38 -1.55
CA PRO A 26 16.49 12.78 -0.26
C PRO A 26 15.19 13.59 -0.40
N GLU A 27 14.90 14.18 -1.57
CA GLU A 27 13.61 14.83 -1.85
C GLU A 27 12.48 13.83 -2.19
N ALA A 28 12.79 12.57 -2.52
CA ALA A 28 11.79 11.52 -2.73
C ALA A 28 11.06 11.09 -1.43
N GLN A 29 11.47 11.64 -0.28
CA GLN A 29 10.88 11.33 1.03
C GLN A 29 9.69 12.20 1.42
N LEU A 30 9.25 13.14 0.56
CA LEU A 30 7.93 13.75 0.72
C LEU A 30 6.85 12.77 0.25
N GLU A 31 6.35 11.94 1.16
CA GLU A 31 5.14 11.14 0.92
C GLU A 31 3.91 12.07 0.82
N TYR A 32 3.60 12.52 -0.38
CA TYR A 32 2.35 13.21 -0.66
C TYR A 32 1.17 12.24 -0.48
N ALA A 33 0.16 12.66 0.27
CA ALA A 33 -1.08 11.90 0.38
C ALA A 33 -1.87 11.98 -0.94
N ALA A 34 -2.00 10.84 -1.63
CA ALA A 34 -2.88 10.67 -2.78
C ALA A 34 -4.21 10.04 -2.36
N ILE A 35 -5.30 10.61 -2.90
CA ILE A 35 -6.69 10.16 -2.73
C ILE A 35 -7.26 9.79 -4.10
N SER A 36 -8.02 8.68 -4.19
CA SER A 36 -8.67 8.33 -5.45
C SER A 36 -9.83 9.27 -5.79
N LEU A 37 -10.17 9.36 -7.07
CA LEU A 37 -11.33 10.14 -7.53
C LEU A 37 -12.65 9.63 -6.93
N HIS A 38 -12.78 8.32 -6.71
CA HIS A 38 -13.97 7.73 -6.10
C HIS A 38 -14.14 8.18 -4.64
N ALA A 39 -13.04 8.23 -3.89
CA ALA A 39 -13.02 8.71 -2.51
C ALA A 39 -13.27 10.23 -2.44
N LEU A 40 -12.64 11.01 -3.32
CA LEU A 40 -12.75 12.46 -3.34
C LEU A 40 -14.15 12.95 -3.73
N THR A 41 -14.73 12.37 -4.78
CA THR A 41 -16.00 12.86 -5.34
C THR A 41 -17.22 12.29 -4.61
N GLY A 42 -17.08 11.13 -3.97
CA GLY A 42 -18.19 10.42 -3.34
C GLY A 42 -19.33 10.04 -4.29
N ILE A 43 -19.14 10.17 -5.61
CA ILE A 43 -20.18 9.98 -6.61
C ILE A 43 -20.61 8.53 -6.59
N ARG A 44 -21.90 8.31 -6.34
CA ARG A 44 -22.55 7.00 -6.46
C ARG A 44 -23.00 6.82 -7.90
N ALA A 45 -22.06 6.54 -8.78
CA ALA A 45 -22.39 6.21 -10.16
C ALA A 45 -23.18 4.89 -10.20
N THR A 46 -24.23 4.83 -11.02
CA THR A 46 -25.02 3.61 -11.23
C THR A 46 -24.22 2.49 -11.90
N THR A 47 -23.13 2.85 -12.59
CA THR A 47 -22.23 1.95 -13.32
C THR A 47 -20.97 1.54 -12.56
N TYR A 48 -20.53 2.30 -11.55
CA TYR A 48 -19.32 2.01 -10.80
C TYR A 48 -19.65 1.82 -9.33
N HIS A 49 -19.47 0.59 -8.85
CA HIS A 49 -19.74 0.26 -7.46
C HIS A 49 -18.51 0.52 -6.61
N THR A 50 -18.72 1.23 -5.50
CA THR A 50 -17.73 1.40 -4.45
C THR A 50 -17.95 0.33 -3.38
N MET A 51 -16.86 -0.26 -2.89
CA MET A 51 -16.93 -1.20 -1.77
C MET A 51 -17.02 -0.42 -0.46
N LYS A 52 -18.06 -0.68 0.34
CA LYS A 52 -18.24 -0.02 1.63
C LYS A 52 -18.31 -1.06 2.73
N ILE A 53 -17.60 -0.79 3.81
CA ILE A 53 -17.54 -1.65 4.98
C ILE A 53 -17.95 -0.88 6.22
N TRP A 54 -18.45 -1.59 7.22
CA TRP A 54 -18.62 -1.02 8.54
C TRP A 54 -17.30 -1.08 9.30
N VAL A 55 -16.99 0.02 10.00
CA VAL A 55 -15.83 0.10 10.89
C VAL A 55 -16.27 0.70 12.22
N GLU A 56 -15.59 0.34 13.29
CA GLU A 56 -15.76 0.97 14.60
C GLU A 56 -14.55 1.85 14.89
N VAL A 57 -14.81 3.12 15.21
CA VAL A 57 -13.79 4.08 15.62
C VAL A 57 -14.21 4.64 16.97
N GLY A 58 -13.46 4.31 18.01
CA GLY A 58 -13.87 4.56 19.40
C GLY A 58 -15.18 3.83 19.71
N SER A 59 -16.19 4.58 20.15
CA SER A 59 -17.53 4.04 20.46
C SER A 59 -18.55 4.19 19.33
N LYS A 60 -18.14 4.65 18.14
CA LYS A 60 -19.07 4.86 17.01
C LYS A 60 -18.81 3.89 15.87
N ARG A 61 -19.91 3.45 15.28
CA ARG A 61 -19.92 2.69 14.04
C ARG A 61 -20.03 3.63 12.85
N LEU A 62 -19.08 3.55 11.94
CA LEU A 62 -18.99 4.34 10.73
C LEU A 62 -19.08 3.44 9.49
N THR A 63 -19.18 4.07 8.32
CA THR A 63 -19.01 3.41 7.03
C THR A 63 -17.73 3.91 6.37
N ALA A 64 -16.80 3.01 6.07
CA ALA A 64 -15.58 3.31 5.33
C ALA A 64 -15.70 2.87 3.87
N LEU A 65 -15.03 3.60 2.98
CA LEU A 65 -14.83 3.21 1.59
C LEU A 65 -13.54 2.37 1.50
N LEU A 66 -13.64 1.13 1.00
CA LEU A 66 -12.48 0.30 0.72
C LEU A 66 -11.94 0.67 -0.66
N ASP A 67 -10.78 1.31 -0.69
CA ASP A 67 -10.21 1.91 -1.90
C ASP A 67 -8.70 1.68 -1.96
N SER A 68 -8.26 0.84 -2.89
CA SER A 68 -6.84 0.55 -3.14
C SER A 68 -6.13 1.64 -3.93
N GLY A 69 -6.87 2.63 -4.47
CA GLY A 69 -6.30 3.76 -5.22
C GLY A 69 -5.86 4.93 -4.34
N SER A 70 -6.05 4.83 -3.02
CA SER A 70 -5.60 5.82 -2.05
C SER A 70 -4.33 5.35 -1.36
N THR A 71 -3.39 6.27 -1.10
CA THR A 71 -2.13 5.97 -0.39
C THR A 71 -2.28 5.96 1.13
N HIS A 72 -3.26 6.71 1.63
CA HIS A 72 -3.53 6.91 3.04
C HIS A 72 -5.03 6.73 3.30
N ASN A 73 -5.38 6.54 4.58
CA ASN A 73 -6.77 6.55 5.02
C ASN A 73 -7.20 7.98 5.32
N PHE A 74 -8.38 8.35 4.83
CA PHE A 74 -8.96 9.67 5.03
C PHE A 74 -10.21 9.56 5.90
N ILE A 75 -10.42 10.57 6.75
CA ILE A 75 -11.62 10.71 7.56
C ILE A 75 -12.23 12.10 7.35
N ASN A 76 -13.56 12.18 7.35
CA ASN A 76 -14.24 13.47 7.28
C ASN A 76 -13.85 14.30 8.54
N PRO A 77 -13.41 15.56 8.38
CA PRO A 77 -13.03 16.41 9.51
C PRO A 77 -14.11 16.56 10.58
N GLU A 78 -15.38 16.70 10.18
CA GLU A 78 -16.51 16.80 11.11
C GLU A 78 -16.68 15.52 11.93
N VAL A 79 -16.48 14.35 11.31
CA VAL A 79 -16.52 13.04 12.00
C VAL A 79 -15.34 12.90 12.96
N ALA A 80 -14.15 13.36 12.57
CA ALA A 80 -12.98 13.35 13.44
C ALA A 80 -13.17 14.24 14.67
N GLU A 81 -13.76 15.42 14.49
CA GLU A 81 -14.12 16.34 15.58
C GLU A 81 -15.20 15.72 16.49
N GLU A 82 -16.27 15.15 15.92
CA GLU A 82 -17.34 14.49 16.66
C GLU A 82 -16.84 13.28 17.48
N LEU A 83 -15.73 12.68 17.04
CA LEU A 83 -15.04 11.58 17.70
C LEU A 83 -13.93 12.03 18.65
N HIS A 84 -13.63 13.32 18.71
CA HIS A 84 -12.51 13.88 19.49
C HIS A 84 -11.17 13.21 19.16
N LEU A 85 -10.94 12.93 17.88
CA LEU A 85 -9.66 12.39 17.42
C LEU A 85 -8.57 13.47 17.54
N PRO A 86 -7.31 13.08 17.85
CA PRO A 86 -6.22 14.03 17.93
C PRO A 86 -6.00 14.72 16.58
N SER A 87 -5.98 16.06 16.57
CA SER A 87 -5.51 16.84 15.42
C SER A 87 -3.98 16.78 15.37
N LYS A 88 -3.44 16.52 14.18
CA LYS A 88 -2.00 16.51 13.93
C LYS A 88 -1.42 17.91 13.90
#